data_AF-A0A139Y9P1-F1
#
_entry.id   AF-A0A139Y9P1-F1
#
_cell.length_a   1.000
_cell.length_b   1.000
_cell.length_c   1.000
_cell.angle_alpha   90.00
_cell.angle_beta   90.00
_cell.angle_gamma   90.00
#
_symmetry.space_group_name_H-M   'P 1'
#
loop_
_entity.id
_entity.type
_entity.pdbx_description
1 polymer ?
#
loop_
_entity_poly.entity_id
_entity_poly.type
_entity_poly.pdbx_seq_one_letter_code
_entity_poly.pdbx_strand_id
1 'polypeptide(L)'
;MPETKGGGYAERKLRIADPFGDDNEMLQRLTEEAFNSVSNGKPTINLMQASTGLEFALKRLHPVCPLPDKVWYPAVFRNYDLDRDGEIDKEAFIDILQQYHAYHYARLVKRQQRHHGGQVTVNVSCGSATSQ
;
A
#
# COMPACT_ATOMS: atom_id res chain seq x y z
N MET A 1 -41.10 -18.69 31.45
CA MET A 1 -40.05 -19.04 30.47
C MET A 1 -39.65 -17.77 29.73
N PRO A 2 -38.58 -17.06 30.11
CA PRO A 2 -38.11 -15.91 29.34
C PRO A 2 -37.08 -16.34 28.29
N GLU A 3 -37.41 -16.14 27.01
CA GLU A 3 -36.48 -16.31 25.89
C GLU A 3 -35.63 -15.05 25.72
N THR A 4 -34.32 -15.18 25.92
CA THR A 4 -33.33 -14.14 25.62
C THR A 4 -33.03 -14.15 24.11
N LYS A 5 -33.50 -13.14 23.38
CA LYS A 5 -33.09 -12.90 22.00
C LYS A 5 -31.64 -12.38 21.98
N GLY A 6 -30.73 -13.21 21.48
CA GLY A 6 -29.33 -12.87 21.24
C GLY A 6 -29.23 -11.71 20.24
N GLY A 7 -28.53 -10.66 20.66
CA GLY A 7 -28.18 -9.53 19.81
C GLY A 7 -27.24 -9.99 18.71
N GLY A 8 -27.76 -10.05 17.48
CA GLY A 8 -26.95 -10.17 16.28
C GLY A 8 -26.16 -8.88 16.09
N TYR A 9 -24.88 -8.90 16.45
CA TYR A 9 -23.93 -7.91 15.94
C TYR A 9 -23.85 -8.13 14.44
N ALA A 10 -24.61 -7.32 13.70
CA ALA A 10 -24.50 -7.21 12.26
C ALA A 10 -23.03 -6.95 11.93
N GLU A 11 -22.38 -7.97 11.37
CA GLU A 11 -21.06 -7.90 10.73
C GLU A 11 -21.11 -6.70 9.78
N ARG A 12 -20.51 -5.57 10.19
CA ARG A 12 -20.36 -4.42 9.32
C ARG A 12 -19.43 -4.87 8.20
N LYS A 13 -20.01 -5.37 7.12
CA LYS A 13 -19.35 -5.59 5.83
C LYS A 13 -18.79 -4.24 5.41
N LEU A 14 -17.56 -3.97 5.80
CA LEU A 14 -16.77 -2.88 5.28
C LEU A 14 -16.55 -3.19 3.81
N ARG A 15 -17.45 -2.66 2.97
CA ARG A 15 -17.20 -2.51 1.54
C ARG A 15 -16.10 -1.46 1.44
N ILE A 16 -14.84 -1.90 1.55
CA ILE A 16 -13.70 -1.05 1.23
C ILE A 16 -13.71 -0.97 -0.28
N ALA A 17 -14.56 -0.08 -0.82
CA ALA A 17 -14.31 0.49 -2.12
C ALA A 17 -12.94 1.16 -2.03
N ASP A 18 -12.07 0.87 -2.97
CA ASP A 18 -10.79 1.56 -3.04
C ASP A 18 -11.07 3.05 -3.28
N PRO A 19 -10.77 3.94 -2.32
CA PRO A 19 -10.88 5.36 -2.59
C PRO A 19 -9.84 5.83 -3.64
N PHE A 20 -8.95 4.94 -4.10
CA PHE A 20 -7.86 5.22 -5.03
C PHE A 20 -7.92 4.39 -6.32
N GLY A 21 -9.01 3.65 -6.57
CA GLY A 21 -9.10 2.66 -7.65
C GLY A 21 -9.01 3.26 -9.05
N ASP A 22 -9.39 4.52 -9.19
CA ASP A 22 -9.28 5.32 -10.43
C ASP A 22 -8.38 6.56 -10.25
N ASP A 23 -8.16 7.03 -9.01
CA ASP A 23 -7.47 8.29 -8.70
C ASP A 23 -6.08 8.06 -8.09
N ASN A 24 -5.12 7.68 -8.95
CA ASN A 24 -3.69 7.78 -8.63
C ASN A 24 -3.30 9.22 -8.22
N GLU A 25 -4.11 10.23 -8.58
CA GLU A 25 -3.94 11.62 -8.18
C GLU A 25 -3.94 11.84 -6.67
N MET A 26 -4.82 11.15 -5.90
CA MET A 26 -4.88 11.36 -4.45
C MET A 26 -3.68 10.74 -3.75
N LEU A 27 -3.24 9.55 -4.19
CA LEU A 27 -2.01 8.93 -3.70
C LEU A 27 -0.79 9.77 -4.06
N GLN A 28 -0.74 10.31 -5.29
CA GLN A 28 0.32 11.20 -5.73
C GLN A 28 0.36 12.48 -4.89
N ARG A 29 -0.77 13.18 -4.72
CA ARG A 29 -0.84 14.40 -3.88
C ARG A 29 -0.43 14.13 -2.43
N LEU A 30 -0.90 13.04 -1.84
CA LEU A 30 -0.51 12.64 -0.49
C LEU A 30 1.00 12.40 -0.38
N THR A 31 1.56 11.71 -1.37
CA THR A 31 2.99 11.38 -1.41
C THR A 31 3.83 12.64 -1.56
N GLU A 32 3.41 13.58 -2.41
CA GLU A 32 4.06 14.87 -2.57
C GLU A 32 3.95 15.73 -1.30
N GLU A 33 2.79 15.78 -0.66
CA GLU A 33 2.59 16.46 0.64
C GLU A 33 3.55 15.89 1.69
N ALA A 34 3.63 14.56 1.77
CA ALA A 34 4.50 13.87 2.72
C ALA A 34 5.97 14.21 2.48
N PHE A 35 6.45 14.15 1.24
CA PHE A 35 7.82 14.51 0.89
C PHE A 35 8.13 15.97 1.22
N ASN A 36 7.27 16.88 0.77
CA ASN A 36 7.46 18.32 0.97
C ASN A 36 7.45 18.71 2.46
N SER A 37 6.71 17.98 3.29
CA SER A 37 6.67 18.22 4.73
C SER A 37 7.97 17.88 5.46
N VAL A 38 8.80 16.98 4.89
CA VAL A 38 10.05 16.52 5.51
C VAL A 38 11.31 17.00 4.80
N SER A 39 11.21 17.38 3.52
CA SER A 39 12.37 17.76 2.70
C SER A 39 12.93 19.14 3.03
N ASN A 40 12.14 20.01 3.67
CA ASN A 40 12.50 21.42 3.91
C ASN A 40 12.93 22.14 2.62
N GLY A 41 12.32 21.80 1.48
CA GLY A 41 12.63 22.37 0.18
C GLY A 41 13.87 21.78 -0.52
N LYS A 42 14.50 20.76 0.07
CA LYS A 42 15.60 20.03 -0.58
C LYS A 42 15.08 19.02 -1.62
N PRO A 43 15.88 18.71 -2.66
CA PRO A 43 15.53 17.70 -3.65
C PRO A 43 15.67 16.26 -3.13
N THR A 44 16.43 16.09 -2.04
CA THR A 44 16.76 14.81 -1.42
C THR A 44 16.44 14.82 0.08
N ILE A 45 16.28 13.63 0.65
CA ILE A 45 15.97 13.40 2.07
C ILE A 45 16.79 12.24 2.62
N ASN A 46 17.19 12.34 3.89
CA ASN A 46 17.87 11.25 4.58
C ASN A 46 16.91 10.21 5.16
N LEU A 47 17.46 9.12 5.71
CA LEU A 47 16.69 8.03 6.33
C LEU A 47 15.67 8.51 7.39
N MET A 48 16.03 9.47 8.23
CA MET A 48 15.14 9.95 9.29
C MET A 48 13.94 10.71 8.71
N GLN A 49 14.20 11.58 7.73
CA GLN A 49 13.17 12.32 7.00
C GLN A 49 12.27 11.35 6.21
N ALA A 50 12.86 10.40 5.48
CA ALA A 50 12.15 9.39 4.72
C ALA A 50 11.24 8.55 5.62
N SER A 51 11.76 8.05 6.75
CA SER A 51 10.95 7.27 7.71
C SER A 51 9.74 8.06 8.22
N THR A 52 9.95 9.35 8.53
CA THR A 52 8.89 10.23 9.03
C THR A 52 7.82 10.51 7.96
N GLY A 53 8.24 10.81 6.73
CA GLY A 53 7.33 11.06 5.60
C GLY A 53 6.54 9.81 5.21
N LEU A 54 7.21 8.65 5.15
CA LEU A 54 6.57 7.37 4.86
C LEU A 54 5.53 7.01 5.94
N GLU A 55 5.88 7.16 7.22
CA GLU A 55 4.94 6.89 8.31
C GLU A 55 3.72 7.81 8.26
N PHE A 56 3.92 9.09 7.94
CA PHE A 56 2.83 10.06 7.76
C PHE A 56 1.88 9.69 6.62
N ALA A 57 2.41 9.29 5.46
CA ALA A 57 1.60 8.87 4.31
C ALA A 57 0.85 7.56 4.62
N LEU A 58 1.53 6.56 5.18
CA LEU A 58 0.94 5.26 5.47
C LEU A 58 -0.15 5.32 6.55
N LYS A 59 -0.03 6.23 7.52
CA LYS A 59 -1.11 6.49 8.51
C LYS A 59 -2.41 6.98 7.85
N ARG A 60 -2.31 7.79 6.79
CA ARG A 60 -3.48 8.27 6.03
C ARG A 60 -4.06 7.21 5.08
N LEU A 61 -3.23 6.25 4.66
CA LEU A 61 -3.65 5.12 3.82
C LEU A 61 -4.24 3.95 4.63
N HIS A 62 -4.29 4.04 5.96
CA HIS A 62 -4.91 3.03 6.81
C HIS A 62 -6.45 3.07 6.65
N PRO A 63 -7.16 1.92 6.51
CA PRO A 63 -6.71 0.54 6.72
C PRO A 63 -6.22 -0.21 5.46
N VAL A 64 -6.14 0.46 4.30
CA VAL A 64 -5.73 -0.18 3.04
C VAL A 64 -4.28 -0.65 3.12
N CYS A 65 -3.41 0.24 3.62
CA CYS A 65 -2.00 -0.07 3.88
C CYS A 65 -1.77 -0.25 5.39
N PRO A 66 -1.32 -1.42 5.85
CA PRO A 66 -0.91 -1.59 7.23
C PRO A 66 0.39 -0.82 7.49
N LEU A 67 0.58 -0.35 8.73
CA LEU A 67 1.84 0.25 9.14
C LEU A 67 2.93 -0.83 9.22
N PRO A 68 4.07 -0.64 8.56
CA PRO A 68 5.18 -1.58 8.61
C PRO A 68 5.95 -1.47 9.94
N ASP A 69 6.71 -2.52 10.26
CA ASP A 69 7.60 -2.54 11.41
C ASP A 69 8.75 -1.54 11.28
N LYS A 70 9.31 -1.09 12.40
CA LYS A 70 10.42 -0.12 12.43
C LYS A 70 11.65 -0.54 11.61
N VAL A 71 11.88 -1.84 11.47
CA VAL A 71 13.01 -2.40 10.69
C VAL A 71 12.80 -2.30 9.17
N TRP A 72 11.56 -2.11 8.72
CA TRP A 72 11.23 -2.00 7.30
C TRP A 72 11.78 -0.70 6.70
N TYR A 73 11.66 0.43 7.40
CA TYR A 73 12.13 1.74 6.90
C TYR A 73 13.62 1.76 6.51
N PRO A 74 14.57 1.35 7.37
CA PRO A 74 15.98 1.29 6.96
C PRO A 74 16.28 0.20 5.95
N ALA A 75 15.44 -0.85 5.84
CA ALA A 75 15.61 -1.87 4.81
C ALA A 75 15.20 -1.35 3.44
N VAL A 76 14.03 -0.71 3.31
CA VAL A 76 13.56 -0.15 2.04
C VAL A 76 14.41 1.03 1.62
N PHE A 77 14.81 1.90 2.53
CA PHE A 77 15.67 3.05 2.22
C PHE A 77 16.97 2.61 1.54
N ARG A 78 17.63 1.58 2.08
CA ARG A 78 18.88 1.03 1.51
C ARG A 78 18.73 0.40 0.13
N ASN A 79 17.52 0.06 -0.30
CA ASN A 79 17.28 -0.42 -1.66
C ASN A 79 17.27 0.72 -2.69
N TYR A 80 17.05 1.96 -2.24
CA TYR A 80 16.95 3.15 -3.09
C TYR A 80 18.15 4.11 -2.95
N ASP A 81 18.89 4.05 -1.84
CA ASP A 81 20.19 4.71 -1.63
C ASP A 81 21.29 3.93 -2.39
N LEU A 82 21.28 4.03 -3.73
CA LEU A 82 22.09 3.21 -4.65
C LEU A 82 23.58 3.56 -4.61
N ASP A 83 23.90 4.85 -4.44
CA ASP A 83 25.25 5.38 -4.34
C ASP A 83 25.77 5.44 -2.89
N ARG A 84 24.91 5.15 -1.91
CA ARG A 84 25.25 5.06 -0.48
C ARG A 84 25.71 6.39 0.11
N ASP A 85 25.13 7.48 -0.38
CA ASP A 85 25.35 8.82 0.15
C ASP A 85 24.47 9.09 1.40
N GLY A 86 23.51 8.19 1.68
CA GLY A 86 22.59 8.28 2.80
C GLY A 86 21.37 9.16 2.53
N GLU A 87 21.11 9.49 1.27
CA GLU A 87 19.98 10.27 0.80
C GLU A 87 19.18 9.50 -0.28
N ILE A 88 17.91 9.87 -0.42
CA ILE A 88 17.07 9.45 -1.56
C ILE A 88 16.36 10.68 -2.11
N ASP A 89 16.11 10.69 -3.42
CA ASP A 89 15.36 11.75 -4.07
C ASP A 89 13.84 11.59 -3.92
N LYS A 90 13.11 12.57 -4.47
CA LYS A 90 11.65 12.57 -4.49
C LYS A 90 11.09 11.37 -5.28
N GLU A 91 11.73 10.96 -6.37
CA GLU A 91 11.22 9.88 -7.23
C GLU A 91 11.29 8.54 -6.50
N ALA A 92 12.42 8.25 -5.85
CA ALA A 92 12.61 7.09 -4.99
C ALA A 92 11.59 7.06 -3.85
N PHE A 93 11.36 8.17 -3.17
CA PHE A 93 10.36 8.25 -2.11
C PHE A 93 8.95 7.94 -2.62
N ILE A 94 8.59 8.45 -3.81
CA ILE A 94 7.29 8.18 -4.44
C ILE A 94 7.15 6.70 -4.78
N ASP A 95 8.17 6.12 -5.40
CA ASP A 95 8.15 4.72 -5.85
C ASP A 95 7.99 3.75 -4.66
N ILE A 96 8.66 4.03 -3.53
CA ILE A 96 8.48 3.27 -2.29
C ILE A 96 7.00 3.22 -1.87
N LEU A 97 6.32 4.36 -1.84
CA LEU A 97 4.91 4.43 -1.41
C LEU A 97 3.98 3.77 -2.42
N GLN A 98 4.21 3.98 -3.72
CA GLN A 98 3.41 3.36 -4.79
C GLN A 98 3.51 1.84 -4.77
N GLN A 99 4.73 1.29 -4.67
CA GLN A 99 4.92 -0.16 -4.60
C GLN A 99 4.30 -0.77 -3.35
N TYR A 100 4.47 -0.13 -2.18
CA TYR A 100 3.86 -0.60 -0.94
C TYR A 100 2.33 -0.58 -1.03
N HIS A 101 1.75 0.51 -1.54
CA HIS A 101 0.32 0.65 -1.75
C HIS A 101 -0.21 -0.43 -2.71
N ALA A 102 0.38 -0.58 -3.89
CA ALA A 102 -0.04 -1.54 -4.90
C ALA A 102 -0.02 -2.98 -4.35
N TYR A 103 1.03 -3.35 -3.61
CA TYR A 103 1.15 -4.67 -3.01
C TYR A 103 0.04 -4.96 -1.98
N HIS A 104 -0.20 -4.04 -1.06
CA HIS A 104 -1.19 -4.23 0.00
C HIS A 104 -2.62 -4.15 -0.52
N TYR A 105 -2.89 -3.23 -1.43
CA TYR A 105 -4.17 -3.09 -2.09
C TYR A 105 -4.54 -4.37 -2.88
N ALA A 106 -3.64 -4.87 -3.74
CA ALA A 106 -3.87 -6.11 -4.48
C ALA A 106 -4.15 -7.32 -3.56
N ARG A 107 -3.50 -7.39 -2.40
CA ARG A 107 -3.77 -8.42 -1.38
C ARG A 107 -5.12 -8.24 -0.70
N LEU A 108 -5.54 -7.01 -0.41
CA LEU A 108 -6.83 -6.70 0.18
C LEU A 108 -7.97 -7.13 -0.75
N VAL A 109 -7.89 -6.76 -2.02
CA VAL A 109 -8.87 -7.15 -3.06
C VAL A 109 -8.98 -8.67 -3.19
N LYS A 110 -7.83 -9.37 -3.31
CA LYS A 110 -7.81 -10.84 -3.38
C LYS A 110 -8.44 -11.52 -2.16
N ARG A 111 -8.24 -10.97 -0.95
CA ARG A 111 -8.89 -11.50 0.27
C ARG A 111 -10.40 -11.30 0.21
N GLN A 112 -10.88 -10.13 -0.17
CA GLN A 112 -12.32 -9.86 -0.23
C GLN A 112 -13.02 -10.76 -1.25
N GLN A 113 -12.41 -11.02 -2.41
CA GLN A 113 -12.94 -11.94 -3.42
C GLN A 113 -13.10 -13.37 -2.87
N ARG A 114 -12.11 -13.85 -2.11
CA ARG A 114 -12.17 -15.18 -1.46
C ARG A 114 -13.26 -15.30 -0.39
N HIS A 115 -13.56 -14.21 0.32
CA HIS A 115 -14.57 -14.20 1.37
C HIS A 115 -16.01 -13.97 0.87
N HIS A 116 -16.21 -13.48 -0.37
CA HIS A 116 -17.54 -13.12 -0.89
C HIS A 116 -18.16 -14.09 -1.91
N GLY A 117 -17.49 -15.19 -2.29
CA GLY A 117 -18.16 -16.32 -2.94
C GLY A 117 -17.35 -17.02 -4.03
N GLY A 118 -17.40 -18.35 -4.00
CA GLY A 118 -17.27 -19.22 -5.18
C GLY A 118 -15.87 -19.39 -5.75
N GLN A 119 -15.47 -20.65 -5.96
CA GLN A 119 -14.35 -21.00 -6.84
C GLN A 119 -14.53 -20.30 -8.20
N VAL A 120 -13.60 -19.44 -8.56
CA VAL A 120 -13.40 -19.04 -9.94
C VAL A 120 -12.19 -19.82 -10.45
N THR A 121 -12.46 -20.84 -11.26
CA THR A 121 -11.46 -21.61 -11.99
C THR A 121 -10.82 -20.71 -13.03
N VAL A 122 -9.52 -20.46 -12.93
CA VAL A 122 -8.76 -19.75 -13.97
C VAL A 122 -8.14 -20.80 -14.89
N ASN A 123 -8.68 -20.95 -16.10
CA ASN A 123 -8.05 -21.74 -17.15
C ASN A 123 -6.89 -20.91 -17.73
N VAL A 124 -5.66 -21.34 -17.47
CA VAL A 124 -4.47 -20.82 -18.13
C VAL A 124 -4.25 -21.65 -19.40
N SER A 125 -4.68 -21.12 -20.55
CA SER A 125 -4.26 -21.66 -21.84
C SER A 125 -2.84 -21.17 -22.12
N CYS A 126 -1.85 -21.98 -21.74
CA CYS A 126 -0.48 -21.86 -22.20
C CYS A 126 -0.45 -22.25 -23.69
N GLY A 127 -0.24 -21.27 -24.56
CA GLY A 127 -0.09 -21.50 -25.99
C GLY A 127 1.14 -22.35 -26.28
N SER A 128 0.91 -23.52 -26.86
CA SER A 128 1.95 -24.36 -27.45
C SER A 128 2.60 -23.62 -28.62
N ALA A 129 3.88 -23.30 -28.46
CA ALA A 129 4.75 -22.98 -29.57
C ALA A 129 4.99 -24.25 -30.39
N THR A 130 4.58 -24.23 -31.66
CA THR A 130 5.05 -25.18 -32.68
C THR A 130 5.83 -24.39 -33.73
N SER A 131 7.15 -24.54 -33.70
CA SER A 131 8.04 -24.21 -34.81
C SER A 131 8.18 -25.45 -35.71
N GLN A 132 7.94 -25.27 -37.00
CA GLN A 132 8.67 -25.92 -38.10
C GLN A 132 8.84 -24.91 -39.22
#